data_AF-A0A851PEM2-F1
#
_entry.id   AF-A0A851PEM2-F1
#
_cell.length_a   1.000
_cell.length_b   1.000
_cell.length_c   1.000
_cell.angle_alpha   90.00
_cell.angle_beta   90.00
_cell.angle_gamma   90.00
#
_symmetry.space_group_name_H-M   'P 1'
#
loop_
_entity.id
_entity.type
_entity.pdbx_description
1 polymer ?
#
loop_
_entity_poly.entity_id
_entity_poly.type
_entity_poly.pdbx_seq_one_letter_code
_entity_poly.pdbx_strand_id
1 'polypeptide(L)'
;RYHDQQDVTSNFLGAMWLISITFLSIGYGDMVPNTYCGKGVCLLTGIMGAGCTALVVAVVARKLELTKAEKHVHNFMMDTQLTKRVKNAAANVLRETWLIYKNTKLVKKIDHAKVRKHQRKFLQAIHQ
;
A
#
# COMPACT_ATOMS: atom_id res chain seq x y z
N ARG A 1 52.17 -23.05 4.05
CA ARG A 1 51.88 -22.55 5.42
C ARG A 1 51.00 -21.29 5.44
N TYR A 2 50.91 -20.49 4.35
CA TYR A 2 49.93 -19.38 4.23
C TYR A 2 48.59 -19.78 3.60
N HIS A 3 48.51 -20.96 2.95
CA HIS A 3 47.26 -21.45 2.33
C HIS A 3 46.19 -21.87 3.35
N ASP A 4 46.59 -22.48 4.48
CA ASP A 4 45.61 -23.00 5.45
C ASP A 4 44.74 -21.91 6.09
N GLN A 5 45.28 -20.71 6.34
CA GLN A 5 44.56 -19.65 7.02
C GLN A 5 43.54 -18.94 6.11
N GLN A 6 43.84 -18.88 4.80
CA GLN A 6 42.97 -18.28 3.80
C GLN A 6 41.80 -19.21 3.46
N ASP A 7 42.03 -20.52 3.46
CA ASP A 7 41.00 -21.54 3.25
C ASP A 7 40.02 -21.59 4.44
N VAL A 8 40.51 -21.51 5.68
CA VAL A 8 39.65 -21.47 6.88
C VAL A 8 38.76 -20.23 6.90
N THR A 9 39.32 -19.07 6.55
CA THR A 9 38.56 -17.81 6.48
C THR A 9 37.49 -17.86 5.39
N SER A 10 37.83 -18.40 4.22
CA SER A 10 36.90 -18.54 3.09
C SER A 10 35.76 -19.52 3.41
N ASN A 11 36.07 -20.63 4.09
CA ASN A 11 35.06 -21.59 4.54
C ASN A 11 34.11 -21.00 5.60
N PHE A 12 34.63 -20.20 6.54
CA PHE A 12 33.81 -19.52 7.53
C PHE A 12 32.88 -18.47 6.90
N LEU A 13 33.40 -17.65 5.98
CA LEU A 13 32.61 -16.67 5.24
C LEU A 13 31.54 -17.35 4.36
N GLY A 14 31.86 -18.47 3.72
CA GLY A 14 30.89 -19.28 2.99
C GLY A 14 29.79 -19.86 3.89
N ALA A 15 30.13 -20.31 5.10
CA ALA A 15 29.15 -20.75 6.08
C ALA A 15 28.25 -19.60 6.56
N MET A 16 28.81 -18.41 6.82
CA MET A 16 28.01 -17.22 7.15
C MET A 16 27.05 -16.83 6.03
N TRP A 17 27.52 -16.88 4.77
CA TRP A 17 26.69 -16.63 3.59
C TRP A 17 25.53 -17.63 3.51
N LEU A 18 25.84 -18.93 3.57
CA LEU A 18 24.85 -20.02 3.54
C LEU A 18 23.78 -19.88 4.63
N ILE A 19 24.19 -19.60 5.87
CA ILE A 19 23.27 -19.42 7.00
C ILE A 19 22.41 -18.19 6.81
N SER A 20 22.95 -17.08 6.30
CA SER A 20 22.19 -15.85 6.05
C SER A 20 21.12 -16.03 4.97
N ILE A 21 21.45 -16.65 3.83
CA ILE A 21 20.49 -16.87 2.74
C ILE A 21 19.43 -17.91 3.11
N THR A 22 19.77 -18.86 3.98
CA THR A 22 18.84 -19.87 4.51
C THR A 22 17.91 -19.26 5.55
N PHE A 23 18.44 -18.42 6.45
CA PHE A 23 17.65 -17.68 7.44
C PHE A 23 16.62 -16.76 6.77
N LEU A 24 17.03 -16.07 5.69
CA LEU A 24 16.14 -15.23 4.90
C LEU A 24 15.23 -16.03 3.95
N SER A 25 15.36 -17.35 3.91
CA SER A 25 14.60 -18.25 3.03
C SER A 25 14.73 -17.93 1.53
N ILE A 26 15.90 -17.42 1.09
CA ILE A 26 16.19 -17.15 -0.33
C ILE A 26 16.66 -18.43 -1.04
N GLY A 27 17.72 -19.06 -0.51
CA GLY A 27 18.25 -20.34 -1.02
C GLY A 27 18.72 -20.34 -2.48
N TYR A 28 19.73 -19.53 -2.83
CA TYR A 28 20.29 -19.49 -4.19
C TYR A 28 20.83 -20.83 -4.71
N GLY A 29 21.31 -21.70 -3.82
CA GLY A 29 21.80 -23.04 -4.17
C GLY A 29 23.23 -23.09 -4.71
N ASP A 30 23.96 -21.97 -4.64
CA ASP A 30 25.39 -21.82 -4.97
C ASP A 30 26.30 -22.58 -3.97
N MET A 31 25.88 -22.68 -2.72
CA MET A 31 26.52 -23.49 -1.68
C MET A 31 25.48 -24.36 -0.97
N VAL A 32 25.79 -25.65 -0.76
CA VAL A 32 24.88 -26.61 -0.12
C VAL A 32 25.67 -27.50 0.86
N PRO A 33 25.17 -27.76 2.08
CA PRO A 33 25.85 -28.64 3.01
C PRO A 33 25.74 -30.10 2.54
N ASN A 34 26.89 -30.72 2.27
CA ASN A 34 26.94 -32.14 1.90
C ASN A 34 26.84 -33.08 3.10
N THR A 35 27.18 -32.59 4.31
CA THR A 35 27.16 -33.38 5.54
C THR A 35 25.78 -33.41 6.19
N TYR A 36 25.43 -34.52 6.84
CA TYR A 36 24.16 -34.65 7.57
C TYR A 36 24.01 -33.61 8.70
N CYS A 37 25.11 -33.29 9.40
CA CYS A 37 25.12 -32.25 10.43
C CYS A 37 24.83 -30.86 9.83
N GLY A 38 25.48 -30.51 8.71
CA GLY A 38 25.24 -29.23 8.04
C GLY A 38 23.80 -29.10 7.50
N LYS A 39 23.23 -30.20 6.98
CA LYS A 39 21.81 -30.25 6.60
C LYS A 39 20.89 -30.00 7.79
N GLY A 40 21.17 -30.61 8.94
CA GLY A 40 20.44 -30.36 10.19
C GLY A 40 20.49 -28.90 10.64
N VAL A 41 21.68 -28.28 10.60
CA VAL A 41 21.85 -26.86 10.95
C VAL A 41 21.07 -25.95 9.99
N CYS A 42 21.12 -26.19 8.68
CA CYS A 42 20.35 -25.41 7.71
C CYS A 42 18.83 -25.53 7.95
N LEU A 43 18.32 -26.73 8.28
CA LEU A 43 16.91 -26.92 8.61
C LEU A 43 16.49 -26.13 9.85
N LEU A 44 17.28 -26.18 10.93
CA LEU A 44 17.00 -25.43 12.16
C LEU A 44 17.04 -23.92 11.91
N THR A 45 18.05 -23.44 11.18
CA THR A 45 18.17 -22.02 10.78
C THR A 45 16.96 -21.57 9.96
N GLY A 46 16.48 -22.39 9.02
CA GLY A 46 15.29 -22.07 8.22
C GLY A 46 14.03 -21.95 9.08
N ILE A 47 13.82 -22.88 10.03
CA ILE A 47 12.69 -22.83 10.98
C ILE A 47 12.78 -21.57 11.85
N MET A 48 13.96 -21.24 12.37
CA MET A 48 14.17 -20.02 13.13
C MET A 48 13.90 -18.76 12.30
N GLY A 49 14.37 -18.71 11.06
CA GLY A 49 14.14 -17.61 10.13
C GLY A 49 12.65 -17.38 9.83
N ALA A 50 11.92 -18.46 9.55
CA ALA A 50 10.47 -18.41 9.37
C ALA A 50 9.76 -17.90 10.64
N GLY A 51 10.16 -18.38 11.82
CA GLY A 51 9.64 -17.92 13.12
C GLY A 51 9.90 -16.42 13.36
N CYS A 52 11.10 -15.93 13.06
CA CYS A 52 11.45 -14.51 13.16
C CYS A 52 10.58 -13.65 12.23
N THR A 53 10.44 -14.06 10.96
CA THR A 53 9.58 -13.33 10.01
C THR A 53 8.12 -13.31 10.47
N ALA A 54 7.60 -14.43 10.98
CA ALA A 54 6.25 -14.49 11.51
C ALA A 54 6.05 -13.53 12.71
N LEU A 55 7.02 -13.47 13.63
CA LEU A 55 6.98 -12.52 14.74
C LEU A 55 7.00 -11.06 14.27
N VAL A 56 7.87 -10.73 13.31
CA VAL A 56 7.94 -9.39 12.72
C VAL A 56 6.59 -9.01 12.10
N VAL A 57 6.02 -9.87 11.26
CA VAL A 57 4.70 -9.64 10.65
C VAL A 57 3.62 -9.46 11.72
N ALA A 58 3.60 -10.29 12.76
CA ALA A 58 2.65 -10.17 13.86
C ALA A 58 2.80 -8.87 14.66
N VAL A 59 4.02 -8.38 14.87
CA VAL A 59 4.27 -7.09 15.53
C VAL A 59 3.84 -5.94 14.63
N VAL A 60 4.18 -5.97 13.35
CA VAL A 60 3.78 -4.95 12.37
C VAL A 60 2.27 -4.89 12.26
N ALA A 61 1.59 -6.03 12.16
CA ALA A 61 0.13 -6.10 12.13
C ALA A 61 -0.49 -5.42 13.37
N ARG A 62 0.02 -5.71 14.58
CA ARG A 62 -0.43 -5.07 15.82
C ARG A 62 -0.15 -3.57 15.89
N LYS A 63 0.90 -3.08 15.22
CA LYS A 63 1.19 -1.63 15.13
C LYS A 63 0.34 -0.93 14.06
N LEU A 64 -0.11 -1.66 13.04
CA LEU A 64 -0.96 -1.16 11.96
C LEU A 64 -2.46 -1.29 12.28
N GLU A 65 -2.84 -2.14 13.23
CA GLU A 65 -4.18 -2.15 13.80
C GLU A 65 -4.43 -0.80 14.49
N LEU A 66 -5.13 0.10 13.76
CA LEU A 66 -5.50 1.42 14.27
C LEU A 66 -6.13 1.28 15.65
N THR A 67 -5.59 2.03 16.60
CA THR A 67 -6.18 2.11 17.94
C THR A 67 -7.60 2.66 17.86
N LYS A 68 -8.46 2.31 18.82
CA LYS A 68 -9.87 2.74 18.83
C LYS A 68 -10.02 4.26 18.71
N ALA A 69 -9.08 5.03 19.27
CA ALA A 69 -9.06 6.49 19.19
C ALA A 69 -8.71 7.01 17.77
N GLU A 70 -7.70 6.43 17.11
CA GLU A 70 -7.35 6.79 15.73
C GLU A 70 -8.49 6.48 14.76
N LYS A 71 -9.17 5.34 14.95
CA LYS A 71 -10.35 4.99 14.15
C LYS A 71 -11.49 5.99 14.33
N HIS A 72 -11.71 6.47 15.56
CA HIS A 72 -12.72 7.48 15.84
C HIS A 72 -12.40 8.82 15.15
N VAL A 73 -11.16 9.29 15.26
CA VAL A 73 -10.72 10.53 14.60
C VAL A 73 -10.76 10.38 13.08
N HIS A 74 -10.34 9.24 12.54
CA HIS A 74 -10.42 8.96 11.11
C HIS A 74 -11.87 8.96 10.61
N ASN A 75 -12.78 8.32 11.36
CA ASN A 75 -14.20 8.31 11.02
C ASN A 75 -14.79 9.72 11.07
N PHE A 76 -14.47 10.50 12.12
CA PHE A 76 -14.89 11.88 12.22
C PHE A 76 -14.37 12.76 11.07
N MET A 77 -13.11 12.57 10.69
CA MET A 77 -12.51 13.25 9.55
C MET A 77 -13.21 12.87 8.23
N MET A 78 -13.47 11.58 8.03
CA MET A 78 -14.16 11.06 6.85
C MET A 78 -15.60 11.61 6.76
N ASP A 79 -16.35 11.60 7.86
CA ASP A 79 -17.71 12.14 7.95
C ASP A 79 -17.75 13.64 7.66
N THR A 80 -16.77 14.39 8.19
CA THR A 80 -16.63 15.83 7.93
C THR A 80 -16.35 16.09 6.46
N GLN A 81 -15.49 15.29 5.82
CA GLN A 81 -15.18 15.41 4.39
C GLN A 81 -16.37 15.02 3.52
N LEU A 82 -17.07 13.93 3.84
CA LEU A 82 -18.27 13.47 3.13
C LEU A 82 -19.35 14.54 3.16
N THR A 83 -19.63 15.09 4.34
CA THR A 83 -20.63 16.14 4.53
C THR A 83 -20.30 17.38 3.70
N LYS A 84 -19.03 17.79 3.63
CA LYS A 84 -18.58 18.91 2.79
C LYS A 84 -18.77 18.60 1.30
N ARG A 85 -18.43 17.39 0.86
CA ARG A 85 -18.61 16.96 -0.53
C ARG A 85 -20.07 16.98 -0.95
N VAL A 86 -20.98 16.43 -0.13
CA VAL A 86 -22.42 16.44 -0.40
C VAL A 86 -22.97 17.87 -0.52
N LYS A 87 -22.59 18.76 0.40
CA LYS A 87 -23.00 20.17 0.35
C LYS A 87 -22.50 20.88 -0.91
N ASN A 88 -21.25 20.64 -1.30
CA ASN A 88 -20.67 21.21 -2.52
C ASN A 88 -21.32 20.66 -3.80
N ALA A 89 -21.57 19.35 -3.86
CA ALA A 89 -22.26 18.72 -4.97
C ALA A 89 -23.67 19.30 -5.13
N ALA A 90 -24.44 19.37 -4.03
CA ALA A 90 -25.78 19.98 -4.04
C ALA A 90 -25.75 21.45 -4.51
N ALA A 91 -24.79 22.25 -4.03
CA ALA A 91 -24.62 23.63 -4.47
C ALA A 91 -24.30 23.72 -5.98
N ASN A 92 -23.45 22.84 -6.49
CA ASN A 92 -23.10 22.77 -7.91
C ASN A 92 -24.30 22.35 -8.77
N VAL A 93 -25.11 21.39 -8.31
CA VAL A 93 -26.35 20.98 -8.99
C VAL A 93 -27.27 22.20 -9.14
N LEU A 94 -27.60 22.89 -8.05
CA LEU A 94 -28.45 24.09 -8.08
C LEU A 94 -27.89 25.18 -8.99
N ARG A 95 -26.58 25.46 -8.90
CA ARG A 95 -25.88 26.46 -9.71
C ARG A 95 -25.97 26.14 -11.20
N GLU A 96 -25.67 24.89 -11.59
CA GLU A 96 -25.68 24.50 -12.99
C GLU A 96 -27.12 24.40 -13.53
N THR A 97 -28.10 23.96 -12.74
CA THR A 97 -29.54 24.04 -13.09
C THR A 97 -29.96 25.48 -13.38
N TRP A 98 -29.60 26.43 -12.51
CA TRP A 98 -29.92 27.84 -12.72
C TRP A 98 -29.22 28.41 -13.96
N LEU A 99 -27.95 28.07 -14.19
CA LEU A 99 -27.20 28.50 -15.38
C LEU A 99 -27.79 27.93 -16.68
N ILE A 100 -28.29 26.69 -16.66
CA ILE A 100 -29.02 26.11 -17.78
C ILE A 100 -30.30 26.91 -18.03
N TYR A 101 -31.11 27.16 -17.00
CA TYR A 101 -32.35 27.95 -17.13
C TYR A 101 -32.08 29.35 -17.69
N LYS A 102 -31.08 30.05 -17.14
CA LYS A 102 -30.70 31.39 -17.60
C LYS A 102 -30.29 31.41 -19.07
N ASN A 103 -29.39 30.52 -19.49
CA ASN A 103 -28.89 30.51 -20.88
C ASN A 103 -29.89 29.92 -21.90
N THR A 104 -30.97 29.27 -21.45
CA THR A 104 -32.02 28.73 -22.33
C THR A 104 -33.26 29.61 -22.43
N LYS A 105 -33.64 30.33 -21.36
CA LYS A 105 -34.91 31.07 -21.29
C LYS A 105 -34.78 32.58 -21.08
N LEU A 106 -33.69 33.07 -20.47
CA LEU A 106 -33.54 34.48 -20.09
C LEU A 106 -32.65 35.30 -21.04
N VAL A 107 -32.01 34.68 -22.03
CA VAL A 107 -31.11 35.36 -22.97
C VAL A 107 -31.77 35.50 -24.35
N LYS A 108 -31.66 36.69 -24.98
CA LYS A 108 -32.26 37.01 -26.29
C LYS A 108 -31.73 36.15 -27.46
N LYS A 109 -30.48 35.68 -27.39
CA LYS A 109 -29.88 34.73 -28.36
C LYS A 109 -29.33 33.52 -27.62
N ILE A 110 -29.81 32.33 -27.96
CA ILE A 110 -29.43 31.08 -27.32
C ILE A 110 -28.09 30.60 -27.88
N ASP A 111 -27.13 30.33 -26.99
CA ASP A 111 -25.87 29.67 -27.34
C ASP A 111 -25.92 28.20 -26.93
N HIS A 112 -26.12 27.33 -27.93
CA HIS A 112 -26.22 25.88 -27.74
C HIS A 112 -24.91 25.24 -27.24
N ALA A 113 -23.74 25.83 -27.49
CA ALA A 113 -22.48 25.30 -26.98
C ALA A 113 -22.35 25.54 -25.47
N LYS A 114 -22.76 26.72 -25.01
CA LYS A 114 -22.73 27.10 -23.59
C LYS A 114 -23.73 26.31 -22.75
N VAL A 115 -24.94 26.08 -23.27
CA VAL A 115 -25.95 25.24 -22.60
C VAL A 115 -25.47 23.79 -22.44
N ARG A 116 -24.92 23.18 -23.50
CA ARG A 116 -24.37 21.81 -23.44
C ARG A 116 -23.23 21.68 -22.43
N LYS A 117 -22.39 22.71 -22.28
CA LYS A 117 -21.32 22.74 -21.27
C LYS A 117 -21.90 22.71 -19.85
N HIS A 118 -22.93 23.50 -19.55
CA HIS A 118 -23.59 23.50 -18.24
C HIS A 118 -24.36 22.21 -17.97
N GLN A 119 -25.02 21.61 -18.97
CA GLN A 119 -25.67 20.30 -18.85
C GLN A 119 -24.68 19.19 -18.49
N ARG A 120 -23.48 19.17 -19.12
CA ARG A 120 -22.43 18.20 -18.76
C ARG A 120 -21.95 18.37 -17.31
N LYS A 121 -21.75 19.62 -16.88
CA LYS A 121 -21.35 19.92 -15.49
C LYS A 121 -22.44 19.55 -14.47
N PHE A 122 -23.70 19.78 -14.81
CA PHE A 122 -24.84 19.35 -13.99
C PHE A 122 -24.89 17.83 -13.84
N LEU A 123 -24.75 17.07 -14.93
CA LEU A 123 -24.70 15.61 -14.90
C LEU A 123 -23.53 15.10 -14.06
N GLN A 124 -22.37 15.74 -14.17
CA GLN A 124 -21.21 15.43 -13.32
C GLN A 124 -21.46 15.72 -11.84
N ALA A 125 -22.18 16.80 -11.51
CA ALA A 125 -22.50 17.17 -10.13
C ALA A 125 -23.56 16.25 -9.49
N ILE A 126 -24.42 15.61 -10.28
CA ILE A 126 -25.39 14.61 -9.79
C ILE A 126 -24.71 13.26 -9.53
N HIS A 127 -23.68 12.92 -10.31
CA HIS A 127 -22.98 11.64 -10.20
C HIS A 127 -21.87 11.65 -9.14
N GLN A 128 -21.51 12.82 -8.61
CA GLN A 128 -20.49 12.99 -7.56
C GLN A 128 -21.04 12.70 -6.16
#